data_AF-A0A9E2BNA6-F1
#
_entry.id   AF-A0A9E2BNA6-F1
#
_cell.length_a   1.000
_cell.length_b   1.000
_cell.length_c   1.000
_cell.angle_alpha   90.00
_cell.angle_beta   90.00
_cell.angle_gamma   90.00
#
_symmetry.space_group_name_H-M   'P 1'
#
loop_
_entity.id
_entity.type
_entity.pdbx_description
1 polymer ?
#
loop_
_entity_poly.entity_id
_entity_poly.type
_entity_poly.pdbx_seq_one_letter_code
_entity_poly.pdbx_strand_id
1 'polypeptide(L)' 'MTPEEFRRAVQRFFGDRAFEVHVDAMEYIGRWDGFTLKGYPWSHFIDIFWDGRQIGTLNPSEIMTEAVR' A
#
# COMPACT_ATOMS: atom_id res chain seq x y z
N MET A 1 -10.76 -2.07 -0.38
CA MET A 1 -9.56 -2.30 -1.22
C MET A 1 -9.35 -3.79 -1.47
N THR A 2 -9.06 -4.21 -2.71
CA THR A 2 -8.65 -5.57 -3.08
C THR A 2 -7.11 -5.70 -3.05
N PRO A 3 -6.53 -6.92 -3.01
CA PRO A 3 -5.08 -7.10 -3.08
C PRO A 3 -4.43 -6.52 -4.35
N GLU A 4 -5.16 -6.54 -5.48
CA GLU A 4 -4.70 -5.96 -6.75
C GLU A 4 -4.75 -4.43 -6.73
N GLU A 5 -5.78 -3.83 -6.15
CA GLU A 5 -5.85 -2.37 -5.92
C GLU A 5 -4.71 -1.90 -5.00
N PHE A 6 -4.44 -2.65 -3.93
CA PHE A 6 -3.30 -2.39 -3.04
C PHE A 6 -1.98 -2.44 -3.82
N ARG A 7 -1.76 -3.48 -4.62
CA ARG A 7 -0.55 -3.64 -5.43
C ARG A 7 -0.35 -2.44 -6.37
N ARG A 8 -1.38 -2.08 -7.13
CA ARG A 8 -1.32 -0.94 -8.06
C ARG A 8 -1.05 0.37 -7.35
N ALA A 9 -1.67 0.58 -6.18
CA ALA A 9 -1.44 1.77 -5.38
C ALA A 9 0.02 1.89 -4.94
N VAL A 10 0.59 0.79 -4.40
CA VAL A 10 1.99 0.76 -3.99
C VAL A 10 2.92 1.00 -5.18
N GLN A 11 2.70 0.33 -6.31
CA GLN A 11 3.52 0.50 -7.53
C GLN A 11 3.50 1.94 -8.05
N ARG A 12 2.36 2.62 -7.96
CA ARG A 12 2.25 4.01 -8.40
C ARG A 12 3.13 4.97 -7.56
N PHE A 13 3.18 4.78 -6.25
CA PHE A 13 3.93 5.67 -5.36
C PHE A 13 5.40 5.28 -5.23
N PHE A 14 5.71 3.98 -5.28
CA PHE A 14 7.05 3.47 -5.02
C PHE A 14 7.73 2.89 -6.27
N GLY A 15 7.10 2.93 -7.44
CA GLY A 15 7.59 2.38 -8.70
C GLY A 15 7.44 0.86 -8.80
N ASP A 16 8.01 0.26 -9.85
CA ASP A 16 7.97 -1.18 -10.15
C ASP A 16 8.79 -2.07 -9.19
N ARG A 17 9.01 -1.61 -7.96
CA ARG A 17 9.77 -2.36 -6.96
C ARG A 17 9.02 -3.63 -6.61
N ALA A 18 9.73 -4.75 -6.58
CA ALA A 18 9.16 -6.01 -6.15
C ALA A 18 8.82 -5.92 -4.66
N PHE A 19 7.56 -6.15 -4.32
CA PHE A 19 7.12 -6.35 -2.94
C PHE A 19 6.27 -7.61 -2.88
N GLU A 20 6.46 -8.37 -1.80
CA GLU A 20 5.61 -9.51 -1.50
C GLU A 20 4.33 -8.99 -0.86
N VAL A 21 3.16 -9.27 -1.47
CA VAL A 21 1.86 -9.03 -0.85
C VAL A 21 1.47 -10.26 -0.06
N HIS A 22 1.52 -10.16 1.26
CA HIS A 22 0.91 -11.16 2.13
C HIS A 22 -0.50 -10.71 2.52
N VAL A 23 -1.46 -11.63 2.42
CA VAL A 23 -2.81 -11.44 2.93
C VAL A 23 -2.88 -12.20 4.25
N ASP A 24 -2.94 -11.48 5.35
CA ASP A 24 -3.17 -12.07 6.68
C ASP A 24 -4.46 -11.48 7.24
N ALA A 25 -5.50 -12.33 7.32
CA ALA A 25 -6.89 -12.17 7.80
C ALA A 25 -7.65 -10.84 7.55
N MET A 26 -6.98 -9.71 7.67
CA MET A 26 -7.45 -8.35 7.79
C MET A 26 -6.48 -7.30 7.19
N GLU A 27 -5.30 -7.69 6.67
CA GLU A 27 -4.27 -6.77 6.15
C GLU A 27 -3.67 -7.27 4.83
N TYR A 28 -3.29 -6.32 3.97
CA TYR A 28 -2.39 -6.51 2.83
C TYR A 28 -1.06 -5.88 3.20
N ILE A 29 -0.01 -6.70 3.26
CA ILE A 29 1.32 -6.25 3.67
C ILE A 29 2.24 -6.26 2.47
N GLY A 30 2.81 -5.10 2.11
CA GLY A 30 3.94 -4.97 1.18
C GLY A 30 5.22 -4.66 1.94
N ARG A 31 6.34 -5.28 1.56
CA ARG A 31 7.66 -4.98 2.16
C ARG A 31 8.69 -4.70 1.08
N TRP A 32 9.50 -3.67 1.30
CA TRP A 32 10.61 -3.30 0.43
C TRP A 32 11.63 -2.43 1.20
N ASP A 33 12.91 -2.79 1.16
CA ASP A 33 14.05 -1.97 1.64
C ASP A 33 13.83 -1.29 3.01
N GLY A 34 13.38 -2.05 4.01
CA GLY A 34 13.11 -1.53 5.37
C GLY A 34 11.74 -0.84 5.54
N PHE A 35 11.03 -0.55 4.46
CA PHE A 35 9.64 -0.12 4.49
C PHE A 35 8.69 -1.31 4.63
N THR A 36 7.66 -1.12 5.45
CA THR A 36 6.47 -1.98 5.49
C THR A 36 5.24 -1.13 5.17
N LEU A 37 4.43 -1.60 4.24
CA LEU A 37 3.20 -0.96 3.79
C LEU A 37 2.03 -1.83 4.23
N LYS A 38 1.04 -1.25 4.92
CA LYS A 38 -0.15 -1.96 5.36
C LYS A 38 -1.40 -1.35 4.75
N GLY A 39 -2.07 -2.11 3.88
CA GLY A 39 -3.41 -1.81 3.40
C GLY A 39 -4.44 -2.66 4.14
N TYR A 40 -5.68 -2.19 4.23
CA TYR A 40 -6.75 -2.95 4.90
C TYR A 40 -7.93 -3.14 3.94
N PRO A 41 -8.62 -4.30 3.90
CA PRO A 41 -9.73 -4.53 2.99
C PRO A 41 -10.88 -3.52 3.12
N TRP A 42 -11.20 -3.10 4.36
CA TRP A 42 -12.25 -2.11 4.66
C TRP A 42 -11.78 -0.66 4.54
N SER A 43 -10.49 -0.45 4.38
CA SER A 43 -9.89 0.87 4.23
C SER A 43 -9.42 1.06 2.80
N HIS A 44 -9.27 2.31 2.41
CA HIS A 44 -8.60 2.65 1.18
C HIS A 44 -7.24 3.32 1.45
N PHE A 45 -6.88 3.50 2.73
CA PHE A 45 -5.60 4.02 3.19
C PHE A 45 -4.51 2.94 3.20
N ILE A 46 -3.26 3.37 3.04
CA ILE A 46 -2.07 2.54 3.19
C ILE A 46 -1.15 3.18 4.22
N ASP A 47 -0.92 2.51 5.35
CA ASP A 47 0.03 2.97 6.36
C ASP A 47 1.45 2.59 5.95
N ILE A 48 2.38 3.54 6.11
CA ILE A 48 3.79 3.37 5.79
C ILE A 48 4.59 3.31 7.10
N PHE A 49 5.39 2.26 7.23
CA PHE A 49 6.29 2.04 8.34
C PHE A 49 7.73 1.99 7.86
N TRP A 50 8.66 2.52 8.66
CA TRP A 50 10.11 2.36 8.52
C TRP A 50 10.67 1.88 9.86
N ASP A 51 11.41 0.77 9.85
CA ASP A 51 12.00 0.18 11.07
C ASP A 51 10.96 0.00 12.20
N GLY A 52 9.78 -0.49 11.84
CA GLY A 52 8.66 -0.73 12.76
C GLY A 52 7.90 0.51 13.24
N ARG A 53 8.30 1.73 12.85
CA ARG A 53 7.62 2.98 13.21
C ARG A 53 6.77 3.48 12.05
N GLN A 54 5.51 3.85 12.32
CA GLN A 54 4.67 4.49 11.31
C GLN A 54 5.21 5.89 11.02
N ILE A 55 5.49 6.15 9.75
CA ILE A 55 6.04 7.42 9.26
C ILE A 55 5.06 8.19 8.38
N GLY A 56 3.95 7.56 7.98
CA GLY A 56 2.91 8.22 7.18
C GLY A 56 1.77 7.29 6.82
N THR A 57 0.79 7.86 6.12
CA THR A 57 -0.37 7.15 5.57
C THR A 57 -0.70 7.75 4.21
N LEU A 58 -0.85 6.92 3.18
CA LEU A 58 -1.30 7.32 1.85
C LEU A 58 -2.82 7.37 1.80
N ASN A 59 -3.38 8.45 1.24
CA ASN A 59 -4.82 8.58 1.06
C ASN A 59 -5.25 8.11 -0.33
N PRO A 60 -6.34 7.34 -0.45
CA PRO A 60 -6.89 6.90 -1.73
C PRO A 60 -7.30 7.96 -2.73
N SER A 61 -7.61 9.20 -2.31
CA SER A 61 -7.79 10.29 -3.28
C SER A 61 -6.49 10.64 -4.02
N GLU A 62 -5.32 10.30 -3.49
CA GLU A 62 -4.04 10.42 -4.20
C GLU A 62 -3.75 9.18 -5.07
N ILE A 63 -4.38 8.04 -4.75
CA ILE A 63 -4.24 6.75 -5.46
C ILE A 63 -5.18 6.67 -6.68
N MET A 64 -6.41 7.18 -6.57
CA MET A 64 -7.52 6.98 -7.53
C MET A 64 -7.71 8.12 -8.54
N THR A 65 -7.16 9.32 -8.30
CA THR A 65 -7.52 10.54 -9.07
C THR A 65 -6.84 10.68 -10.45
N GLU A 66 -6.01 9.73 -10.89
CA GLU A 66 -5.55 9.69 -12.31
C GLU A 66 -5.92 8.40 -13.06
N ALA A 67 -6.86 7.60 -12.56
CA ALA A 67 -7.43 6.49 -13.34
C ALA A 67 -8.51 6.97 -14.35
N VAL A 68 -8.75 8.28 -14.44
CA VAL A 68 -9.71 8.92 -15.34
C VAL A 68 -9.01 10.06 -16.09
N ARG A 69 -8.14 9.73 -17.05
CA ARG A 69 -7.77 10.61 -18.15
C ARG A 69 -7.33 9.79 -19.36
#